data_AF-A0A6J6C9X4-F1
#
_entry.id   AF-A0A6J6C9X4-F1
#
_cell.length_a   1.000
_cell.length_b   1.000
_cell.length_c   1.000
_cell.angle_alpha   90.00
_cell.angle_beta   90.00
_cell.angle_gamma   90.00
#
_symmetry.space_group_name_H-M   'P 1'
#
loop_
_entity.id
_entity.type
_entity.pdbx_description
1 polymer ?
#
loop_
_entity_poly.entity_id
_entity_poly.type
_entity_poly.pdbx_seq_one_letter_code
_entity_poly.pdbx_strand_id
1 'polypeptide(L)'
;MRLILRWLALAVAFWVATSIAPGISVNGGLTTYLWVALLFGLINAILGSILKILTLPATIISFGLFLFVINAAMLSLTARWSEKLDVTGFGSALLASLIISVVTGLASRLYKKALPI
;
A
#
# COMPACT_ATOMS: atom_id res chain seq x y z
N MET A 1 19.14 -0.06 6.20
CA MET A 1 18.66 1.27 5.75
C MET A 1 17.49 1.21 4.77
N ARG A 2 17.52 0.40 3.70
CA ARG A 2 16.44 0.33 2.68
C ARG A 2 15.02 0.10 3.24
N LEU A 3 14.88 -0.62 4.35
CA LEU A 3 13.58 -0.94 4.96
C LEU A 3 12.90 0.30 5.58
N ILE A 4 13.67 1.15 6.26
CA ILE A 4 13.18 2.40 6.87
C ILE A 4 12.72 3.38 5.79
N LEU A 5 13.50 3.55 4.71
CA LEU A 5 13.11 4.41 3.59
C LEU A 5 11.83 3.91 2.91
N ARG A 6 11.69 2.59 2.72
CA ARG A 6 10.47 1.99 2.15
C ARG A 6 9.26 2.20 3.05
N TRP A 7 9.43 2.05 4.36
CA TRP A 7 8.37 2.27 5.33
C TRP A 7 7.92 3.74 5.36
N LEU A 8 8.87 4.68 5.35
CA LEU A 8 8.56 6.12 5.23
C LEU A 8 7.86 6.44 3.90
N ALA A 9 8.33 5.87 2.79
CA ALA A 9 7.67 6.03 1.49
C ALA A 9 6.24 5.48 1.50
N LEU A 10 6.00 4.36 2.18
CA LEU A 10 4.65 3.81 2.39
C LEU A 10 3.78 4.77 3.21
N ALA A 11 4.29 5.32 4.30
CA ALA A 11 3.54 6.29 5.12
C ALA A 11 3.15 7.54 4.32
N VAL A 12 4.07 8.08 3.53
CA VAL A 12 3.79 9.19 2.60
C VAL A 12 2.76 8.78 1.55
N ALA A 13 2.86 7.56 1.01
CA ALA A 13 1.92 7.05 0.04
C ALA A 13 0.50 6.90 0.61
N PHE A 14 0.36 6.47 1.87
CA PHE A 14 -0.92 6.44 2.58
C PHE A 14 -1.49 7.84 2.78
N TRP A 15 -0.67 8.80 3.20
CA TRP A 15 -1.09 10.19 3.35
C TRP A 15 -1.61 10.78 2.03
N VAL A 16 -0.86 10.60 0.94
CA VAL A 16 -1.30 11.01 -0.41
C VAL A 16 -2.58 10.29 -0.83
N ALA A 17 -2.68 8.98 -0.56
CA ALA A 17 -3.88 8.20 -0.90
C ALA A 17 -5.12 8.70 -0.15
N THR A 18 -5.03 9.00 1.16
CA THR A 18 -6.15 9.55 1.93
C THR A 18 -6.56 10.95 1.50
N SER A 19 -5.65 11.73 0.91
CA SER A 19 -5.97 13.08 0.42
C SER A 19 -6.68 13.07 -0.94
N ILE A 20 -6.52 12.02 -1.74
CA ILE A 20 -7.02 11.94 -3.12
C ILE A 20 -8.16 10.92 -3.28
N ALA A 21 -8.07 9.78 -2.60
CA ALA A 21 -9.01 8.68 -2.76
C ALA A 21 -10.25 8.87 -1.87
N PRO A 22 -11.46 8.99 -2.45
CA PRO A 22 -12.68 9.04 -1.66
C PRO A 22 -12.94 7.68 -0.99
N GLY A 23 -13.39 7.73 0.27
CA GLY A 23 -13.73 6.54 1.03
C GLY A 23 -12.54 5.85 1.73
N ILE A 24 -11.42 6.56 1.88
CA ILE A 24 -10.28 6.10 2.70
C ILE A 24 -9.87 7.22 3.64
N SER A 25 -9.87 6.92 4.93
CA SER A 25 -9.50 7.87 5.97
C SER A 25 -8.62 7.21 7.00
N VAL A 26 -7.63 7.97 7.47
CA VAL A 26 -6.79 7.57 8.60
C VAL A 26 -7.12 8.48 9.77
N ASN A 27 -7.63 7.91 10.85
CA ASN A 27 -8.11 8.65 12.01
C ASN A 27 -6.96 8.92 12.98
N GLY A 28 -6.37 10.11 12.90
CA GLY A 28 -5.33 10.57 13.82
C GLY A 28 -4.31 11.51 13.19
N GLY A 29 -3.09 11.49 13.72
CA GLY A 29 -1.99 12.36 13.29
C GLY A 29 -0.92 11.61 12.49
N LEU A 30 0.25 12.23 12.38
CA LEU A 30 1.42 11.69 11.68
C LEU A 30 1.84 10.29 12.17
N THR A 31 1.74 10.04 13.48
CA THR A 31 2.05 8.74 14.10
C THR A 31 1.12 7.63 13.61
N THR A 32 -0.13 7.97 13.29
CA THR A 32 -1.12 7.02 12.80
C THR A 32 -0.79 6.55 11.38
N TYR A 33 -0.36 7.45 10.49
CA TYR A 33 0.09 7.08 9.14
C TYR A 33 1.30 6.14 9.18
N LEU A 34 2.26 6.40 10.07
CA LEU A 34 3.40 5.51 10.30
C LEU A 34 2.96 4.13 10.78
N TRP A 35 2.01 4.07 11.72
CA TRP A 35 1.46 2.82 12.23
C TRP A 35 0.71 2.02 11.15
N VAL A 36 -0.17 2.67 10.39
CA VAL A 36 -0.91 2.04 9.29
C VAL A 36 0.04 1.53 8.21
N ALA A 37 1.06 2.32 7.84
CA ALA A 37 2.07 1.90 6.88
C ALA A 37 2.91 0.70 7.37
N LEU A 38 3.19 0.64 8.68
CA LEU A 38 3.88 -0.50 9.28
C LEU A 38 3.02 -1.76 9.21
N LEU A 39 1.76 -1.66 9.65
CA LEU A 39 0.82 -2.78 9.65
C LEU A 39 0.55 -3.28 8.24
N PHE A 40 0.26 -2.38 7.29
CA PHE A 40 0.09 -2.72 5.88
C PHE A 40 1.35 -3.38 5.33
N GLY A 41 2.52 -2.83 5.62
CA GLY A 41 3.81 -3.38 5.19
C GLY A 41 4.00 -4.81 5.69
N LEU A 42 3.66 -5.09 6.96
CA LEU A 42 3.74 -6.41 7.56
C LEU A 42 2.74 -7.40 6.93
N ILE A 43 1.48 -7.01 6.82
CA ILE A 43 0.42 -7.82 6.20
C ILE A 43 0.80 -8.15 4.74
N ASN A 44 1.26 -7.16 3.97
CA ASN A 44 1.63 -7.34 2.59
C ASN A 44 2.93 -8.16 2.42
N ALA A 45 3.87 -8.08 3.38
CA ALA A 45 5.08 -8.89 3.35
C ALA A 45 4.80 -10.39 3.54
N ILE A 46 3.81 -10.72 4.37
CA ILE A 46 3.43 -12.10 4.67
C ILE A 46 2.35 -12.58 3.68
N LEU A 47 1.13 -12.06 3.83
CA LEU A 47 -0.05 -12.50 3.08
C LEU A 47 0.00 -12.03 1.64
N GLY A 48 0.42 -10.78 1.41
CA GLY A 48 0.52 -10.22 0.07
C GLY A 48 1.51 -11.00 -0.82
N SER A 49 2.66 -11.39 -0.27
CA SER A 49 3.66 -12.20 -0.99
C SER A 49 3.12 -13.58 -1.38
N ILE A 50 2.43 -14.27 -0.45
CA ILE A 50 1.83 -15.58 -0.71
C ILE A 50 0.75 -15.47 -1.80
N LEU A 51 -0.14 -14.48 -1.68
CA LEU A 51 -1.21 -14.27 -2.66
C LEU A 51 -0.64 -13.93 -4.04
N LYS A 52 0.41 -13.12 -4.13
CA LYS A 52 1.07 -12.80 -5.41
C LYS A 52 1.58 -14.04 -6.11
N ILE A 53 2.19 -14.97 -5.39
CA ILE A 53 2.67 -16.24 -5.95
C ILE A 53 1.49 -17.09 -6.44
N LEU A 54 0.46 -17.25 -5.60
CA LEU A 54 -0.70 -18.07 -5.93
C LEU A 54 -1.48 -17.52 -7.14
N THR A 55 -1.51 -16.20 -7.28
CA THR A 55 -2.25 -15.49 -8.33
C THR A 55 -1.34 -15.09 -9.50
N LEU A 56 -0.10 -15.59 -9.57
CA LEU A 56 0.82 -15.31 -10.68
C LEU A 56 0.19 -15.60 -12.06
N PRO A 57 -0.49 -16.73 -12.31
CA PRO A 57 -1.09 -17.00 -13.61
C PRO A 57 -2.13 -15.95 -14.00
N ALA A 58 -3.04 -15.62 -13.09
CA ALA A 58 -4.04 -14.56 -13.29
C ALA A 58 -3.39 -13.18 -13.46
N THR A 59 -2.31 -12.91 -12.75
CA THR A 59 -1.54 -11.68 -12.86
C THR A 59 -0.90 -11.55 -14.24
N ILE A 60 -0.35 -12.63 -14.79
CA ILE A 60 0.24 -12.63 -16.14
C ILE A 60 -0.85 -12.41 -17.20
N ILE A 61 -1.96 -13.14 -17.11
CA ILE A 61 -3.09 -13.03 -18.05
C ILE A 61 -3.68 -11.61 -18.05
N SER A 62 -3.70 -10.96 -16.89
CA SER A 62 -4.20 -9.59 -16.73
C SER A 62 -3.14 -8.50 -16.93
N PHE A 63 -1.94 -8.84 -17.43
CA PHE A 63 -0.83 -7.89 -17.61
C PHE A 63 -0.46 -7.10 -16.34
N GLY A 64 -0.57 -7.73 -15.18
CA GLY A 64 -0.26 -7.13 -13.89
C GLY A 64 -1.42 -6.39 -13.23
N LEU A 65 -2.57 -6.21 -13.90
CA LEU A 65 -3.73 -5.53 -13.30
C LEU A 65 -4.21 -6.21 -12.01
N PHE A 66 -4.10 -7.54 -11.95
CA PHE A 66 -4.48 -8.29 -10.75
C PHE A 66 -3.62 -7.96 -9.52
N LEU A 67 -2.41 -7.40 -9.68
CA LEU A 67 -1.60 -6.93 -8.54
C LEU A 67 -2.30 -5.82 -7.76
N PHE A 68 -3.03 -4.92 -8.43
CA PHE A 68 -3.80 -3.87 -7.77
C PHE A 68 -4.95 -4.44 -6.95
N VAL A 69 -5.57 -5.52 -7.45
CA VAL A 69 -6.63 -6.27 -6.74
C VAL A 69 -6.06 -6.89 -5.46
N ILE A 70 -4.87 -7.50 -5.53
CA ILE A 70 -4.20 -8.07 -4.35
C ILE A 70 -3.83 -6.97 -3.35
N ASN A 71 -3.20 -5.89 -3.82
CA ASN A 71 -2.82 -4.78 -2.95
C ASN A 71 -4.06 -4.12 -2.30
N ALA A 72 -5.17 -4.01 -3.03
CA ALA A 72 -6.45 -3.54 -2.51
C ALA A 72 -7.00 -4.50 -1.45
N ALA A 73 -6.95 -5.81 -1.69
CA ALA A 73 -7.36 -6.82 -0.72
C ALA A 73 -6.52 -6.73 0.57
N MET A 74 -5.21 -6.52 0.46
CA MET A 74 -4.32 -6.29 1.61
C MET A 74 -4.66 -5.00 2.34
N LEU A 75 -5.03 -3.94 1.61
CA LEU A 75 -5.44 -2.67 2.21
C LEU A 75 -6.76 -2.83 2.97
N SER A 76 -7.75 -3.49 2.38
CA SER A 76 -9.01 -3.82 3.04
C SER A 76 -8.79 -4.71 4.26
N LEU A 77 -7.85 -5.67 4.20
CA LEU A 77 -7.51 -6.49 5.34
C LEU A 77 -6.84 -5.68 6.46
N THR A 78 -5.94 -4.75 6.08
CA THR A 78 -5.29 -3.84 7.02
C THR A 78 -6.31 -2.94 7.72
N ALA A 79 -7.30 -2.43 6.98
CA ALA A 79 -8.40 -1.64 7.54
C ALA A 79 -9.23 -2.45 8.55
N ARG A 80 -9.49 -3.73 8.28
CA ARG A 80 -10.18 -4.61 9.24
C ARG A 80 -9.38 -4.89 10.51
N TRP A 81 -8.06 -4.84 10.44
CA TRP A 81 -7.17 -5.08 11.58
C TRP A 81 -6.77 -3.79 12.31
N SER A 82 -7.03 -2.62 11.72
CA SER A 82 -6.65 -1.33 12.27
C SER A 82 -7.87 -0.48 12.54
N GLU A 83 -8.09 -0.14 13.81
CA GLU A 83 -9.10 0.87 14.21
C GLU A 83 -8.77 2.29 13.71
N LYS A 84 -7.62 2.45 13.06
CA LYS A 84 -7.09 3.75 12.62
C LYS A 84 -7.17 3.94 11.11
N LEU A 85 -7.52 2.93 10.34
CA LEU A 85 -7.66 2.98 8.89
C LEU A 85 -9.08 2.55 8.52
N ASP A 86 -9.88 3.50 8.05
CA ASP A 86 -11.20 3.22 7.50
C ASP A 86 -11.15 3.15 5.98
N VAL A 87 -11.80 2.12 5.43
CA VAL A 87 -11.95 1.93 4.00
C VAL A 87 -13.41 1.56 3.74
N THR A 88 -14.15 2.42 3.03
CA THR A 88 -15.61 2.28 2.84
C THR A 88 -15.99 1.10 1.96
N GLY A 89 -15.11 0.65 1.06
CA GLY A 89 -15.37 -0.48 0.19
C GLY A 89 -14.17 -0.90 -0.66
N PHE A 90 -14.34 -2.01 -1.37
CA PHE A 90 -13.27 -2.58 -2.20
C PHE A 90 -12.85 -1.64 -3.36
N GLY A 91 -13.81 -0.91 -3.94
CA GLY A 91 -13.51 0.08 -5.00
C GLY A 91 -12.60 1.21 -4.50
N SER A 92 -12.87 1.77 -3.32
CA SER A 92 -11.97 2.75 -2.69
C SER A 92 -10.60 2.13 -2.39
N ALA A 93 -10.57 0.90 -1.89
CA ALA A 93 -9.31 0.17 -1.65
C ALA A 93 -8.49 0.00 -2.93
N LEU A 94 -9.15 -0.26 -4.06
CA LEU A 94 -8.52 -0.43 -5.37
C LEU A 94 -7.95 0.89 -5.91
N LEU A 95 -8.67 2.00 -5.74
CA LEU A 95 -8.15 3.33 -6.08
C LEU A 95 -6.94 3.70 -5.22
N ALA A 96 -6.98 3.48 -3.90
CA ALA A 96 -5.80 3.73 -3.07
C ALA A 96 -4.66 2.77 -3.38
N SER A 97 -4.91 1.50 -3.69
CA SER A 97 -3.82 0.57 -4.02
C SER A 97 -3.06 1.03 -5.26
N LEU A 98 -3.77 1.60 -6.23
CA LEU A 98 -3.19 2.25 -7.40
C LEU A 98 -2.33 3.46 -7.00
N ILE A 99 -2.89 4.40 -6.23
CA ILE A 99 -2.17 5.60 -5.78
C ILE A 99 -0.92 5.23 -4.97
N ILE A 100 -1.06 4.31 -4.00
CA ILE A 100 0.04 3.85 -3.16
C ILE A 100 1.14 3.22 -4.01
N SER A 101 0.78 2.38 -4.99
CA SER A 101 1.75 1.76 -5.90
C SER A 101 2.52 2.79 -6.73
N VAL A 102 1.83 3.82 -7.23
CA VAL A 102 2.47 4.91 -7.99
C VAL A 102 3.40 5.72 -7.09
N VAL A 103 2.93 6.18 -5.93
CA VAL A 103 3.73 7.02 -5.02
C VAL A 103 4.95 6.28 -4.49
N THR A 104 4.78 5.02 -4.04
CA THR A 104 5.92 4.20 -3.59
C THR A 104 6.87 3.87 -4.74
N GLY A 105 6.35 3.65 -5.95
CA GLY A 105 7.14 3.46 -7.16
C GLY A 105 8.00 4.69 -7.50
N LEU A 106 7.43 5.88 -7.44
CA LEU A 106 8.16 7.14 -7.66
C LEU A 106 9.20 7.40 -6.57
N ALA A 107 8.81 7.26 -5.30
CA ALA A 107 9.74 7.36 -4.17
C ALA A 107 10.91 6.38 -4.33
N SER A 108 10.64 5.19 -4.88
CA SER A 108 11.67 4.18 -5.14
C SER A 108 12.71 4.54 -6.17
N ARG A 109 12.32 5.30 -7.18
CA ARG A 109 13.23 5.82 -8.19
C ARG A 109 14.07 6.96 -7.63
N LEU A 110 13.46 7.83 -6.82
CA LEU A 110 14.13 8.97 -6.20
C LEU A 110 15.23 8.52 -5.23
N TYR A 111 14.93 7.62 -4.30
CA TYR A 111 15.96 7.18 -3.34
C TYR A 111 17.10 6.41 -4.01
N LYS A 112 16.81 5.62 -5.06
CA LYS A 112 17.86 4.92 -5.83
C LYS A 112 18.80 5.88 -6.54
N LYS A 113 18.27 7.02 -7.01
CA LYS A 113 19.06 8.05 -7.68
C LYS A 113 19.87 8.90 -6.69
N ALA A 114 19.28 9.25 -5.55
CA ALA A 114 19.90 10.11 -4.55
C ALA A 114 20.94 9.38 -3.67
N LEU A 115 20.75 8.09 -3.40
CA LEU A 115 21.64 7.26 -2.59
C LEU A 115 21.94 5.97 -3.36
N PRO A 116 22.98 5.96 -4.22
CA PRO A 116 23.37 4.79 -5.02
C PRO A 116 24.09 3.73 -4.16
N ILE A 117 23.44 3.28 -3.09
CA ILE A 117 23.88 2.20 -2.19
C ILE A 117 23.25 0.88 -2.64
#